data_AF-A0A2S4L7B9-F1
#
_entry.id   AF-A0A2S4L7B9-F1
#
_cell.length_a   1.000
_cell.length_b   1.000
_cell.length_c   1.000
_cell.angle_alpha   90.00
_cell.angle_beta   90.00
_cell.angle_gamma   90.00
#
_symmetry.space_group_name_H-M   'P 1'
#
loop_
_entity.id
_entity.type
_entity.pdbx_description
1 polymer ?
#
loop_
_entity_poly.entity_id
_entity_poly.type
_entity_poly.pdbx_seq_one_letter_code
_entity_poly.pdbx_strand_id
1 'polypeptide(L)'
;MPSKTKYNIYISVHKADPMDFSKYRHTGLWCVPEDGSSHYYYHVKGLTGEFTFERRKNFDPTTSRTFTKRVKVGKTKHSLTSSELASQMESVPVANNDPEFNCQQWVDYA
;
A
#
# COMPACT_ATOMS: atom_id res chain seq x y z
N MET A 1 -8.30 4.37 25.26
CA MET A 1 -8.51 3.29 24.26
C MET A 1 -8.13 3.84 22.89
N PRO A 2 -7.47 3.07 22.01
CA PRO A 2 -7.20 3.53 20.65
C PRO A 2 -8.52 3.82 19.93
N SER A 3 -8.61 5.01 19.32
CA SER A 3 -9.80 5.42 18.53
C SER A 3 -9.97 4.48 17.35
N LYS A 4 -11.23 4.10 17.07
CA LYS A 4 -11.59 3.32 15.88
C LYS A 4 -12.10 4.27 14.80
N THR A 5 -11.64 4.07 13.57
CA THR A 5 -12.07 4.88 12.42
C THR A 5 -12.15 4.03 11.17
N LYS A 6 -12.92 4.48 10.18
CA LYS A 6 -12.90 3.85 8.85
C LYS A 6 -11.74 4.43 8.05
N TYR A 7 -11.14 3.61 7.20
CA TYR A 7 -10.07 4.03 6.31
C TYR A 7 -10.56 4.03 4.87
N ASN A 8 -10.39 5.14 4.18
CA ASN A 8 -10.43 5.18 2.72
C ASN A 8 -9.16 4.52 2.19
N ILE A 9 -9.32 3.59 1.27
CA ILE A 9 -8.22 2.82 0.69
C ILE A 9 -7.97 3.32 -0.73
N TYR A 10 -6.71 3.64 -1.01
CA TYR A 10 -6.26 4.08 -2.31
C TYR A 10 -5.07 3.24 -2.79
N ILE A 11 -4.99 2.99 -4.08
CA ILE A 11 -3.75 2.57 -4.74
C ILE A 11 -3.00 3.84 -5.13
N SER A 12 -1.75 3.95 -4.69
CA SER A 12 -0.79 4.94 -5.15
C SER A 12 0.07 4.31 -6.23
N VAL A 13 0.13 4.95 -7.40
CA VAL A 13 0.89 4.48 -8.56
C VAL A 13 2.08 5.39 -8.75
N HIS A 14 3.27 4.79 -8.86
CA HIS A 14 4.52 5.47 -9.11
C HIS A 14 5.09 5.05 -10.46
N LYS A 15 5.46 6.01 -11.32
CA LYS A 15 6.14 5.72 -12.59
C LYS A 15 7.47 4.99 -12.36
N ALA A 16 7.82 4.11 -13.29
CA ALA A 16 9.14 3.52 -13.31
C ALA A 16 10.17 4.48 -13.94
N ASP A 17 11.44 4.29 -13.59
CA ASP A 17 12.58 5.06 -14.09
C ASP A 17 13.71 4.04 -14.38
N PRO A 18 14.32 4.02 -15.59
CA PRO A 18 14.20 4.98 -16.70
C PRO A 18 13.01 4.76 -17.65
N MET A 19 12.34 3.61 -17.58
CA MET A 19 11.35 3.23 -18.60
C MET A 19 9.96 2.97 -17.98
N ASP A 20 9.03 3.89 -18.20
CA ASP A 20 7.68 3.86 -17.63
C ASP A 20 6.71 2.99 -18.44
N PHE A 21 6.78 1.67 -18.28
CA PHE A 21 5.72 0.75 -18.71
C PHE A 21 4.81 0.40 -17.53
N SER A 22 3.52 0.16 -17.78
CA SER A 22 2.55 -0.21 -16.73
C SER A 22 3.01 -1.37 -15.85
N LYS A 23 3.65 -2.39 -16.45
CA LYS A 23 4.22 -3.55 -15.75
C LYS A 23 5.40 -3.22 -14.82
N TYR A 24 6.00 -2.03 -14.94
CA TYR A 24 7.14 -1.60 -14.13
C TYR A 24 6.79 -0.53 -13.10
N ARG A 25 5.52 -0.09 -13.06
CA ARG A 25 5.06 0.94 -12.11
C ARG A 25 4.94 0.38 -10.71
N HIS A 26 5.64 0.99 -9.76
CA HIS A 26 5.54 0.59 -8.35
C HIS A 26 4.17 1.00 -7.78
N THR A 27 3.58 0.12 -6.99
CA THR A 27 2.27 0.36 -6.37
C THR A 27 2.34 0.26 -4.85
N GLY A 28 1.51 1.03 -4.17
CA GLY A 28 1.33 0.91 -2.73
C GLY A 28 -0.10 1.20 -2.31
N LEU A 29 -0.51 0.65 -1.18
CA LEU A 29 -1.80 0.90 -0.56
C LEU A 29 -1.69 2.07 0.41
N TRP A 30 -2.47 3.11 0.18
CA TRP A 30 -2.57 4.27 1.05
C TRP A 30 -3.90 4.25 1.79
N CYS A 31 -3.83 4.08 3.11
CA CYS A 31 -4.96 4.02 4.02
C CYS A 31 -5.11 5.37 4.73
N VAL A 32 -6.16 6.11 4.42
CA VAL A 32 -6.44 7.44 4.97
C VAL A 32 -7.66 7.38 5.90
N PRO A 33 -7.51 7.65 7.20
CA PRO A 33 -8.62 7.58 8.16
C PRO A 33 -9.63 8.72 7.96
N GLU A 34 -10.90 8.45 8.24
CA GLU A 34 -11.99 9.45 8.14
C GLU A 34 -11.96 10.49 9.27
N ASP A 35 -11.31 10.18 10.40
CA ASP A 35 -11.24 11.04 11.59
C ASP A 35 -10.04 12.00 11.59
N GLY A 36 -9.26 12.03 10.51
CA GLY A 36 -8.06 12.87 10.40
C GLY A 36 -6.87 12.39 11.23
N SER A 37 -6.93 11.18 11.81
CA SER A 37 -5.79 10.56 12.47
C SER A 37 -4.67 10.20 11.48
N SER A 38 -3.61 9.54 11.96
CA SER A 38 -2.46 9.19 11.11
C SER A 38 -2.86 8.29 9.94
N HIS A 39 -2.39 8.64 8.73
CA HIS A 39 -2.52 7.76 7.57
C HIS A 39 -1.33 6.79 7.48
N TYR A 40 -1.54 5.72 6.74
CA TYR A 40 -0.57 4.64 6.61
C TYR A 40 -0.37 4.29 5.14
N TYR A 41 0.88 4.19 4.73
CA TYR A 41 1.26 3.73 3.40
C TYR A 41 1.93 2.36 3.53
N TYR A 42 1.43 1.41 2.76
CA TYR A 42 1.88 0.03 2.73
C TYR A 42 2.40 -0.27 1.34
N HIS A 43 3.57 -0.89 1.27
CA HIS A 43 4.08 -1.40 0.01
C HIS A 43 5.08 -2.51 0.27
N VAL A 44 5.43 -3.19 -0.81
CA VAL A 44 6.46 -4.21 -0.80
C VAL A 44 7.78 -3.61 -1.31
N LYS A 45 8.91 -4.02 -0.75
CA LYS A 45 10.26 -3.60 -1.16
C LYS A 45 11.23 -4.78 -1.13
N GLY A 46 12.33 -4.68 -1.88
CA GLY A 46 13.35 -5.73 -1.91
C GLY A 46 13.65 -6.18 -3.33
N LEU A 47 14.43 -7.26 -3.42
CA LEU A 47 14.76 -7.91 -4.68
C LEU A 47 13.71 -8.97 -5.02
N THR A 48 13.64 -9.36 -6.29
CA THR A 48 12.80 -10.47 -6.74
C THR A 48 13.09 -11.73 -5.91
N GLY A 49 12.05 -12.34 -5.34
CA GLY A 49 12.15 -13.52 -4.46
C GLY A 49 12.49 -13.21 -3.00
N GLU A 50 12.83 -11.96 -2.66
CA GLU A 50 13.20 -11.51 -1.31
C GLU A 50 12.44 -10.25 -0.90
N PHE A 51 11.21 -10.13 -1.37
CA PHE A 51 10.40 -8.98 -1.05
C PHE A 51 9.95 -9.00 0.42
N THR A 52 9.88 -7.80 1.01
CA THR A 52 9.45 -7.56 2.39
C THR A 52 8.36 -6.51 2.42
N PHE A 53 7.42 -6.69 3.33
CA PHE A 53 6.34 -5.75 3.57
C PHE A 53 6.84 -4.55 4.38
N GLU A 54 6.55 -3.34 3.93
CA GLU A 54 6.91 -2.10 4.62
C GLU A 54 5.66 -1.25 4.90
N ARG A 55 5.54 -0.79 6.15
CA ARG A 55 4.53 0.16 6.60
C ARG A 55 5.18 1.49 6.96
N ARG A 56 4.69 2.58 6.38
CA ARG A 56 5.11 3.96 6.67
C ARG A 56 3.96 4.76 7.25
N LYS A 57 4.14 5.34 8.44
CA LYS A 57 3.16 6.21 9.11
C LYS A 57 3.33 7.65 8.62
N ASN A 58 2.23 8.34 8.30
CA ASN A 58 2.19 9.73 7.84
C ASN A 58 3.03 10.02 6.59
N PHE A 59 3.40 8.99 5.82
CA PHE A 59 4.06 9.17 4.54
C PHE A 59 3.02 9.55 3.49
N ASP A 60 3.21 10.69 2.83
CA ASP A 60 2.36 11.16 1.74
C ASP A 60 3.00 10.78 0.39
N PRO A 61 2.44 9.80 -0.34
CA PRO A 61 2.98 9.35 -1.62
C PRO A 61 3.01 10.45 -2.68
N THR A 62 2.15 11.47 -2.57
CA THR A 62 2.04 12.56 -3.55
C THR A 62 3.27 13.48 -3.58
N THR A 63 4.07 13.45 -2.51
CA THR A 63 5.32 14.20 -2.41
C THR A 63 6.46 13.57 -3.23
N SER A 64 6.30 12.32 -3.69
CA SER A 64 7.30 11.64 -4.50
C SER A 64 7.32 12.18 -5.93
N ARG A 65 8.53 12.40 -6.48
CA ARG A 65 8.73 12.76 -7.90
C ARG A 65 8.23 11.70 -8.88
N THR A 66 8.12 10.46 -8.43
CA THR A 66 7.62 9.35 -9.24
C THR A 66 6.12 9.16 -9.11
N PHE A 67 5.44 9.89 -8.21
CA PHE A 67 4.01 9.74 -8.04
C PHE A 67 3.26 10.15 -9.31
N THR A 68 2.39 9.26 -9.78
CA THR A 68 1.63 9.44 -11.02
C THR A 68 0.15 9.59 -10.73
N LYS A 69 -0.42 8.68 -9.93
CA LYS A 69 -1.87 8.62 -9.74
C LYS A 69 -2.24 8.07 -8.38
N ARG A 70 -3.34 8.59 -7.83
CA ARG A 70 -4.09 8.00 -6.72
C ARG A 70 -5.41 7.44 -7.26
N VAL A 71 -5.67 6.17 -6.99
CA VAL A 71 -6.91 5.48 -7.39
C VAL A 71 -7.66 5.08 -6.14
N LYS A 72 -8.90 5.56 -5.96
CA LYS A 72 -9.74 5.13 -4.83
C LYS A 72 -10.29 3.73 -5.12
N VAL A 73 -10.04 2.77 -4.24
CA VAL A 73 -10.51 1.40 -4.40
C VAL A 73 -11.61 1.03 -3.42
N GLY A 74 -11.75 1.76 -2.32
CA GLY A 74 -12.86 1.54 -1.41
C GLY A 74 -12.64 2.15 -0.04
N LYS A 75 -13.29 1.54 0.95
CA LYS A 75 -13.12 1.87 2.37
C LYS A 75 -13.31 0.62 3.22
N THR A 76 -12.76 0.62 4.43
CA THR A 76 -12.98 -0.48 5.38
C THR A 76 -14.46 -0.59 5.72
N LYS A 77 -14.98 -1.82 5.78
CA LYS A 77 -16.40 -2.08 6.09
C LYS A 77 -16.76 -1.62 7.50
N HIS A 78 -15.89 -1.91 8.45
CA HIS A 78 -16.01 -1.54 9.86
C HIS A 78 -14.89 -0.59 10.27
N SER A 79 -15.09 0.09 11.40
CA SER A 79 -14.08 0.95 11.99
C SER A 79 -12.98 0.10 12.63
N LEU A 80 -11.72 0.44 12.35
CA LEU A 80 -10.54 -0.27 12.83
C LEU A 80 -9.66 0.70 13.64
N THR A 81 -9.00 0.16 14.65
CA THR A 81 -7.81 0.78 15.24
C THR A 81 -6.64 0.69 14.27
N SER A 82 -5.60 1.51 14.46
CA SER A 82 -4.39 1.43 13.65
C SER A 82 -3.66 0.09 13.78
N SER A 83 -3.75 -0.58 14.92
CA SER A 83 -3.21 -1.92 15.13
C SER A 83 -4.03 -2.98 14.38
N GLU A 84 -5.37 -2.93 14.43
CA GLU A 84 -6.23 -3.86 13.68
C GLU A 84 -5.99 -3.71 12.17
N LEU A 85 -5.87 -2.47 11.66
CA LEU A 85 -5.53 -2.22 10.27
C LEU A 85 -4.16 -2.83 9.91
N ALA A 86 -3.14 -2.58 10.73
CA ALA A 86 -1.80 -3.11 10.49
C ALA A 86 -1.78 -4.63 10.48
N SER A 87 -2.40 -5.28 11.46
CA SER A 87 -2.49 -6.74 11.52
C SER A 87 -3.20 -7.32 10.30
N GLN A 88 -4.25 -6.67 9.78
CA GLN A 88 -4.90 -7.12 8.55
C GLN A 88 -4.00 -7.00 7.32
N MET A 89 -3.36 -5.85 7.14
CA MET A 89 -2.52 -5.61 5.97
C MET A 89 -1.25 -6.48 5.99
N GLU A 90 -0.69 -6.72 7.18
CA GLU A 90 0.52 -7.54 7.38
C GLU A 90 0.22 -9.05 7.42
N SER A 91 -1.07 -9.46 7.51
CA SER A 91 -1.45 -10.88 7.46
C SER A 91 -1.43 -11.48 6.06
N VAL A 92 -1.41 -10.64 5.02
CA VAL A 92 -1.32 -11.08 3.63
C VAL A 92 0.13 -11.47 3.34
N PRO A 93 0.41 -12.76 3.03
CA PRO A 93 1.77 -13.19 2.76
C PRO A 93 2.29 -12.55 1.46
N VAL A 94 3.55 -12.13 1.49
CA VAL A 94 4.26 -11.70 0.29
C VAL A 94 4.61 -12.95 -0.52
N ALA A 95 4.12 -13.07 -1.75
CA ALA A 95 4.25 -14.27 -2.57
C ALA A 95 5.64 -14.40 -3.22
N ASN A 96 6.71 -14.41 -2.41
CA ASN A 96 8.10 -14.52 -2.87
C ASN A 96 8.41 -15.81 -3.65
N ASN A 97 7.59 -16.84 -3.50
CA ASN A 97 7.74 -18.10 -4.22
C ASN A 97 7.14 -18.05 -5.64
N ASP A 98 6.41 -17.00 -5.97
CA ASP A 98 5.83 -16.79 -7.29
C ASP A 98 6.79 -15.95 -8.14
N PRO A 99 7.37 -16.49 -9.23
CA PRO A 99 8.30 -15.76 -10.09
C PRO A 99 7.63 -14.60 -10.86
N GLU A 100 6.30 -14.56 -10.95
CA GLU A 100 5.55 -13.45 -11.54
C GLU A 100 5.23 -12.36 -10.51
N PHE A 101 5.31 -12.66 -9.21
CA PHE A 101 5.08 -11.69 -8.15
C PHE A 101 6.18 -10.63 -8.10
N ASN A 102 5.76 -9.37 -8.05
CA ASN A 102 6.67 -8.24 -7.95
C ASN A 102 6.04 -7.09 -7.16
N CYS A 103 6.86 -6.10 -6.79
CA CYS A 103 6.43 -4.89 -6.09
C CYS A 103 5.44 -4.02 -6.89
N GLN A 104 5.19 -4.35 -8.15
CA GLN A 104 4.24 -3.67 -9.03
C GLN A 104 2.85 -4.33 -8.98
N GLN A 105 2.75 -5.64 -8.73
CA GLN A 105 1.54 -6.47 -8.75
C GLN A 105 1.13 -7.04 -7.37
N TRP A 106 1.75 -6.60 -6.28
CA TRP A 106 1.47 -7.15 -4.95
C TRP A 106 0.04 -6.92 -4.42
N VAL A 107 -0.75 -6.08 -5.09
CA VAL A 107 -2.15 -5.73 -4.74
C VAL A 107 -3.18 -6.60 -5.50
N ASP A 108 -2.76 -7.64 -6.23
CA ASP A 108 -3.67 -8.43 -7.09
C ASP A 108 -4.55 -9.44 -6.32
N TYR A 109 -4.24 -9.72 -5.04
CA TYR A 109 -4.89 -10.76 -4.23
C TYR A 109 -5.36 -10.29 -2.83
N ALA A 110 -5.76 -9.02 -2.69
CA ALA A 110 -6.38 -8.52 -1.46
C ALA A 110 -7.89 -8.75 -1.42
#